data_AF-A0A523QDW7-F1
#
_entry.id   AF-A0A523QDW7-F1
#
_cell.length_a   1.000
_cell.length_b   1.000
_cell.length_c   1.000
_cell.angle_alpha   90.00
_cell.angle_beta   90.00
_cell.angle_gamma   90.00
#
_symmetry.space_group_name_H-M   'P 1'
#
loop_
_entity.id
_entity.type
_entity.pdbx_description
1 polymer ?
#
loop_
_entity_poly.entity_id
_entity_poly.type
_entity_poly.pdbx_seq_one_letter_code
_entity_poly.pdbx_strand_id
1 'polypeptide(L)'
;MGDELTFEAVLTMVDRFLELPPQEASSAGGLWPKLDNMLDWALGATKFDTPHHGRLAELVTSLKAAAAKFLQSLLNARRGGSLHDDWTRFAKRDFIKLKDEVLALREFLVDEKDFLKFACLRARLRGLSRGDPEKLFKELYEERAISERTWVLLMTQPNTWRKALKDRKISEELAHISGWFLDLQEARRTRKCLVRKTAK
;
A
#
# COMPACT_ATOMS: atom_id res chain seq x y z
N MET A 1 9.79 8.77 -14.10
CA MET A 1 8.97 9.10 -12.90
C MET A 1 8.50 7.78 -12.34
N GLY A 2 9.16 7.26 -11.32
CA GLY A 2 8.67 6.07 -10.62
C GLY A 2 7.58 6.55 -9.67
N ASP A 3 6.33 6.11 -9.89
CA ASP A 3 5.24 6.40 -8.95
C ASP A 3 5.68 5.91 -7.57
N GLU A 4 5.77 6.83 -6.60
CA GLU A 4 6.10 6.47 -5.23
C GLU A 4 4.97 5.59 -4.67
N LEU A 5 5.27 4.30 -4.51
CA LEU A 5 4.36 3.33 -3.90
C LEU A 5 4.14 3.71 -2.44
N THR A 6 2.99 4.32 -2.18
CA THR A 6 2.52 4.80 -0.86
C THR A 6 1.15 4.20 -0.56
N PHE A 7 0.75 4.18 0.72
CA PHE A 7 -0.59 3.76 1.11
C PHE A 7 -1.67 4.59 0.40
N GLU A 8 -1.46 5.90 0.29
CA GLU A 8 -2.33 6.85 -0.39
C GLU A 8 -2.47 6.54 -1.87
N ALA A 9 -1.37 6.18 -2.54
CA ALA A 9 -1.38 5.78 -3.94
C ALA A 9 -2.18 4.48 -4.15
N VAL A 10 -2.03 3.50 -3.26
CA VAL A 10 -2.81 2.25 -3.28
C VAL A 10 -4.30 2.57 -3.10
N LEU A 11 -4.65 3.36 -2.08
CA LEU A 11 -6.05 3.73 -1.79
C LEU A 11 -6.68 4.51 -2.95
N THR A 12 -5.96 5.47 -3.53
CA THR A 12 -6.41 6.25 -4.69
C THR A 12 -6.65 5.35 -5.92
N MET A 13 -5.78 4.35 -6.13
CA MET A 13 -5.96 3.40 -7.23
C MET A 13 -7.20 2.52 -7.01
N VAL A 14 -7.44 2.07 -5.78
CA VAL A 14 -8.63 1.33 -5.40
C VAL A 14 -9.89 2.16 -5.61
N ASP A 15 -9.92 3.41 -5.13
CA ASP A 15 -11.05 4.33 -5.31
C ASP A 15 -11.33 4.57 -6.80
N ARG A 16 -10.29 4.86 -7.59
CA ARG A 16 -10.41 5.03 -9.04
C ARG A 16 -10.96 3.77 -9.72
N PHE A 17 -10.55 2.58 -9.28
CA PHE A 17 -11.04 1.32 -9.84
C PHE A 17 -12.54 1.12 -9.53
N LEU A 18 -12.98 1.50 -8.32
CA LEU A 18 -14.37 1.42 -7.88
C LEU A 18 -15.27 2.47 -8.57
N GLU A 19 -14.74 3.62 -8.95
CA GLU A 19 -15.48 4.66 -9.66
C GLU A 19 -15.81 4.29 -11.12
N LEU A 20 -15.08 3.34 -11.71
CA LEU A 20 -15.31 2.94 -13.09
C LEU A 20 -16.72 2.34 -13.27
N PRO A 21 -17.50 2.86 -14.24
CA PRO A 21 -18.81 2.31 -14.53
C PRO A 21 -18.68 0.94 -15.23
N PRO A 22 -19.64 0.01 -15.08
CA PRO A 22 -19.56 -1.32 -15.70
C PRO A 22 -19.36 -1.32 -17.22
N GLN A 23 -19.82 -0.26 -17.89
CA GLN A 23 -19.66 -0.03 -19.32
C GLN A 23 -18.18 0.16 -19.73
N GLU A 24 -17.33 0.58 -18.79
CA GLU A 24 -15.90 0.78 -18.97
C GLU A 24 -15.06 -0.43 -18.52
N ALA A 25 -15.63 -1.63 -18.56
CA ALA A 25 -14.93 -2.89 -18.28
C ALA A 25 -13.57 -2.98 -19.01
N SER A 26 -13.48 -2.55 -20.28
CA SER A 26 -12.20 -2.52 -21.01
C SER A 26 -11.12 -1.65 -20.35
N SER A 27 -11.50 -0.50 -19.79
CA SER A 27 -10.60 0.40 -19.05
C SER A 27 -10.11 -0.24 -17.76
N ALA A 28 -11.00 -0.93 -17.03
CA ALA A 28 -10.67 -1.68 -15.83
C ALA A 28 -9.64 -2.79 -16.10
N GLY A 29 -9.73 -3.47 -17.25
CA GLY A 29 -8.73 -4.45 -17.69
C GLY A 29 -7.31 -3.86 -17.87
N GLY A 30 -7.20 -2.58 -18.22
CA GLY A 30 -5.92 -1.87 -18.30
C GLY A 30 -5.41 -1.32 -16.96
N LEU A 31 -6.31 -1.06 -16.01
CA LEU A 31 -5.97 -0.57 -14.67
C LEU A 31 -5.59 -1.70 -13.70
N TRP A 32 -6.20 -2.88 -13.86
CA TRP A 32 -5.95 -4.04 -13.01
C TRP A 32 -4.46 -4.36 -12.82
N PRO A 33 -3.61 -4.46 -13.87
CA PRO A 33 -2.19 -4.77 -13.69
C PRO A 33 -1.44 -3.74 -12.82
N LYS A 34 -1.86 -2.48 -12.81
CA LYS A 34 -1.25 -1.46 -11.94
C LYS A 34 -1.65 -1.67 -10.49
N LEU A 35 -2.93 -1.94 -10.24
CA LEU A 35 -3.43 -2.27 -8.91
C LEU A 35 -2.79 -3.56 -8.39
N ASP A 36 -2.68 -4.60 -9.21
CA ASP A 36 -2.05 -5.88 -8.85
C ASP A 36 -0.61 -5.72 -8.37
N ASN A 37 0.20 -4.95 -9.11
CA ASN A 37 1.57 -4.62 -8.71
C ASN A 37 1.63 -3.84 -7.38
N MET A 38 0.69 -2.92 -7.17
CA MET A 38 0.58 -2.16 -5.91
C MET A 38 0.21 -3.06 -4.72
N LEU A 39 -0.66 -4.05 -4.94
CA LEU A 39 -1.06 -5.01 -3.91
C LEU A 39 0.06 -5.98 -3.56
N ASP A 40 0.82 -6.45 -4.54
CA ASP A 40 2.00 -7.29 -4.28
C ASP A 40 3.06 -6.54 -3.47
N TRP A 41 3.23 -5.23 -3.72
CA TRP A 41 4.08 -4.39 -2.88
C TRP A 41 3.54 -4.25 -1.45
N ALA A 42 2.24 -4.01 -1.28
CA ALA A 42 1.61 -3.91 0.05
C ALA A 42 1.71 -5.23 0.84
N LEU A 43 1.59 -6.38 0.17
CA LEU A 43 1.85 -7.70 0.76
C LEU A 43 3.30 -7.84 1.23
N GLY A 44 4.25 -7.38 0.42
CA GLY A 44 5.67 -7.33 0.82
C GLY A 44 5.91 -6.45 2.05
N ALA A 45 5.23 -5.31 2.14
CA ALA A 45 5.34 -4.37 3.24
C ALA A 45 4.79 -4.92 4.57
N THR A 46 3.78 -5.79 4.51
CA THR A 46 3.12 -6.38 5.68
C THR A 46 3.72 -7.71 6.14
N LYS A 47 4.69 -8.29 5.41
CA LYS A 47 5.22 -9.65 5.61
C LYS A 47 5.60 -10.03 7.05
N PHE A 48 6.01 -9.06 7.87
CA PHE A 48 6.46 -9.30 9.25
C PHE A 48 5.33 -9.28 10.29
N ASP A 49 4.11 -8.93 9.88
CA ASP A 49 2.92 -8.92 10.74
C ASP A 49 1.94 -10.01 10.29
N THR A 50 1.99 -11.16 10.95
CA THR A 50 1.25 -12.36 10.55
C THR A 50 -0.27 -12.20 10.44
N PRO A 51 -1.00 -11.59 11.40
CA PRO A 51 -2.45 -11.45 11.29
C PRO A 51 -2.89 -10.49 10.17
N HIS A 52 -2.27 -9.31 10.05
CA HIS A 52 -2.65 -8.35 9.01
C HIS A 52 -2.21 -8.82 7.62
N HIS A 53 -1.04 -9.45 7.52
CA HIS A 53 -0.57 -10.06 6.28
C HIS A 53 -1.48 -11.19 5.81
N GLY A 54 -1.91 -12.08 6.73
CA GLY A 54 -2.80 -13.19 6.40
C GLY A 54 -4.12 -12.70 5.80
N ARG A 55 -4.76 -11.73 6.46
CA ARG A 55 -6.03 -11.15 5.99
C ARG A 55 -5.88 -10.41 4.65
N LEU A 56 -4.81 -9.64 4.47
CA LEU A 56 -4.52 -8.98 3.19
C LEU A 56 -4.24 -10.02 2.08
N ALA A 57 -3.50 -11.09 2.38
CA ALA A 57 -3.19 -12.15 1.42
C ALA A 57 -4.44 -12.91 0.96
N GLU A 58 -5.37 -13.19 1.87
CA GLU A 58 -6.68 -13.77 1.53
C GLU A 58 -7.46 -12.86 0.58
N LEU A 59 -7.55 -11.56 0.88
CA LEU A 59 -8.23 -10.57 0.03
C LEU A 59 -7.58 -10.47 -1.36
N VAL A 60 -6.26 -10.37 -1.43
CA VAL A 60 -5.53 -10.30 -2.71
C VAL A 60 -5.71 -11.60 -3.51
N THR A 61 -5.76 -12.75 -2.85
CA THR A 61 -6.01 -14.03 -3.53
C THR A 61 -7.42 -14.09 -4.12
N SER A 62 -8.44 -13.67 -3.37
CA SER A 62 -9.82 -13.58 -3.86
C SER A 62 -9.94 -12.62 -5.05
N LEU A 63 -9.33 -11.44 -4.92
CA LEU A 63 -9.24 -10.43 -5.98
C LEU A 63 -8.60 -10.96 -7.25
N LYS A 64 -7.44 -11.63 -7.14
CA LYS A 64 -6.73 -12.23 -8.29
C LYS A 64 -7.61 -13.28 -8.99
N ALA A 65 -8.36 -14.08 -8.23
CA ALA A 65 -9.28 -15.06 -8.80
C ALA A 65 -10.47 -14.39 -9.53
N ALA A 66 -11.05 -13.33 -8.96
CA ALA A 66 -12.12 -12.56 -9.59
C ALA A 66 -11.62 -11.85 -10.86
N ALA A 67 -10.43 -11.25 -10.80
CA ALA A 67 -9.80 -10.57 -11.93
C ALA A 67 -9.47 -11.53 -13.08
N ALA A 68 -8.99 -12.74 -12.78
CA ALA A 68 -8.73 -13.75 -13.80
C ALA A 68 -9.99 -14.09 -14.61
N LYS A 69 -11.14 -14.30 -13.94
CA LYS A 69 -12.43 -14.56 -14.61
C LYS A 69 -12.87 -13.37 -15.46
N PHE A 70 -12.78 -12.17 -14.92
CA PHE A 70 -13.09 -10.93 -15.61
C PHE A 70 -12.23 -10.74 -16.87
N LEU A 71 -10.91 -10.89 -16.76
CA LEU A 71 -9.98 -10.75 -17.88
C LEU A 71 -10.21 -11.83 -18.94
N GLN A 72 -10.55 -13.07 -18.55
CA GLN A 72 -10.91 -14.12 -19.48
C GLN A 72 -12.16 -13.75 -20.29
N SER A 73 -13.22 -13.28 -19.63
CA SER A 73 -14.44 -12.81 -20.29
C SER A 73 -14.17 -11.65 -21.25
N LEU A 74 -13.29 -10.71 -20.86
CA LEU A 74 -12.84 -9.59 -21.69
C LEU A 74 -12.05 -10.04 -22.93
N LEU A 75 -11.13 -10.98 -22.77
CA LEU A 75 -10.34 -11.54 -23.86
C LEU A 75 -11.23 -12.28 -24.86
N ASN A 76 -12.22 -13.04 -24.37
CA ASN A 76 -13.18 -13.72 -25.22
C ASN A 76 -14.08 -12.74 -25.99
N ALA A 77 -14.51 -11.64 -25.35
CA ALA A 77 -15.24 -10.58 -26.04
C ALA A 77 -14.39 -9.94 -27.16
N ARG A 78 -13.09 -9.68 -26.90
CA ARG A 78 -12.16 -9.09 -27.87
C ARG A 78 -11.84 -10.00 -29.06
N ARG A 79 -11.80 -11.32 -28.87
CA ARG A 79 -11.56 -12.29 -29.96
C ARG A 79 -12.64 -12.22 -31.06
N GLY A 80 -13.80 -11.65 -30.75
CA GLY A 80 -14.90 -11.49 -31.70
C GLY A 80 -15.57 -12.82 -32.04
N GLY A 81 -16.69 -12.73 -32.75
CA GLY A 81 -17.49 -13.89 -33.16
C GLY A 81 -18.97 -13.75 -32.82
N SER A 82 -19.75 -14.78 -33.10
CA SER A 82 -21.20 -14.80 -32.88
C SER A 82 -21.63 -14.61 -31.42
N LEU A 83 -20.72 -14.85 -30.46
CA LEU A 83 -20.97 -14.72 -29.03
C LEU A 83 -20.42 -13.42 -28.42
N HIS A 84 -20.03 -12.43 -29.23
CA HIS A 84 -19.41 -11.19 -28.76
C HIS A 84 -20.25 -10.47 -27.68
N ASP A 85 -21.56 -10.35 -27.92
CA ASP A 85 -22.47 -9.65 -27.01
C ASP A 85 -22.63 -10.39 -25.68
N ASP A 86 -22.67 -11.73 -25.71
CA ASP A 86 -22.74 -12.55 -24.51
C ASP A 86 -21.45 -12.46 -23.69
N TRP A 87 -20.29 -12.53 -24.35
CA TRP A 87 -19.01 -12.33 -23.67
C TRP A 87 -18.87 -10.93 -23.07
N THR A 88 -19.40 -9.91 -23.74
CA THR A 88 -19.44 -8.55 -23.21
C THR A 88 -20.35 -8.47 -21.97
N ARG A 89 -21.49 -9.14 -21.98
CA ARG A 89 -22.37 -9.24 -20.79
C ARG A 89 -21.68 -9.98 -19.64
N PHE A 90 -20.97 -11.07 -19.92
CA PHE A 90 -20.18 -11.78 -18.91
C PHE A 90 -19.05 -10.93 -18.35
N ALA A 91 -18.32 -10.21 -19.19
CA ALA A 91 -17.27 -9.29 -18.75
C ALA A 91 -17.81 -8.20 -17.82
N LYS A 92 -18.98 -7.63 -18.12
CA LYS A 92 -19.65 -6.65 -17.23
C LYS A 92 -20.05 -7.27 -15.89
N ARG A 93 -20.64 -8.47 -15.91
CA ARG A 93 -21.04 -9.19 -14.69
C ARG A 93 -19.83 -9.54 -13.82
N ASP A 94 -18.77 -10.06 -14.45
CA ASP A 94 -17.55 -10.46 -13.74
C ASP A 94 -16.80 -9.23 -13.23
N PHE A 95 -16.89 -8.10 -13.93
CA PHE A 95 -16.37 -6.82 -13.43
C PHE A 95 -17.10 -6.34 -12.19
N ILE A 96 -18.44 -6.45 -12.14
CA ILE A 96 -19.21 -6.11 -10.92
C ILE A 96 -18.74 -6.95 -9.73
N LYS A 97 -18.57 -8.27 -9.92
CA LYS A 97 -18.03 -9.15 -8.86
C LYS A 97 -16.63 -8.75 -8.43
N LEU A 98 -15.77 -8.38 -9.37
CA LEU A 98 -14.44 -7.86 -9.05
C LEU A 98 -14.53 -6.57 -8.23
N LYS A 99 -15.48 -5.67 -8.53
CA LYS A 99 -15.70 -4.45 -7.73
C LYS A 99 -16.14 -4.77 -6.31
N ASP A 100 -16.95 -5.79 -6.10
CA ASP A 100 -17.35 -6.23 -4.75
C ASP A 100 -16.12 -6.68 -3.93
N GLU A 101 -15.21 -7.44 -4.54
CA GLU A 101 -13.93 -7.82 -3.90
C GLU A 101 -13.01 -6.60 -3.66
N VAL A 102 -12.98 -5.65 -4.59
CA VAL A 102 -12.19 -4.40 -4.43
C VAL A 102 -12.79 -3.52 -3.32
N LEU A 103 -14.11 -3.57 -3.12
CA LEU A 103 -14.78 -2.88 -2.01
C LEU A 103 -14.38 -3.50 -0.67
N ALA A 104 -14.36 -4.83 -0.56
CA ALA A 104 -13.88 -5.52 0.64
C ALA A 104 -12.42 -5.18 0.96
N LEU A 105 -11.57 -5.09 -0.07
CA LEU A 105 -10.20 -4.59 0.07
C LEU A 105 -10.19 -3.14 0.58
N ARG A 106 -11.01 -2.25 0.02
CA ARG A 106 -11.08 -0.85 0.45
C ARG A 106 -11.47 -0.73 1.93
N GLU A 107 -12.46 -1.49 2.37
CA GLU A 107 -12.89 -1.54 3.77
C GLU A 107 -11.73 -1.95 4.67
N PHE A 108 -11.02 -3.02 4.32
CA PHE A 108 -9.82 -3.45 5.04
C PHE A 108 -8.72 -2.37 5.06
N LEU A 109 -8.43 -1.71 3.93
CA LEU A 109 -7.43 -0.65 3.85
C LEU A 109 -7.77 0.55 4.73
N VAL A 110 -9.06 0.89 4.86
CA VAL A 110 -9.54 1.99 5.70
C VAL A 110 -9.50 1.60 7.17
N ASP A 111 -9.94 0.40 7.52
CA ASP A 111 -9.94 -0.11 8.89
C ASP A 111 -8.52 -0.21 9.45
N GLU A 112 -7.57 -0.71 8.64
CA GLU A 112 -6.18 -0.91 9.02
C GLU A 112 -5.25 0.23 8.57
N LYS A 113 -5.82 1.41 8.28
CA LYS A 113 -5.11 2.55 7.69
C LYS A 113 -3.82 2.92 8.41
N ASP A 114 -3.88 3.04 9.75
CA ASP A 114 -2.73 3.48 10.53
C ASP A 114 -1.59 2.44 10.45
N PHE A 115 -1.92 1.16 10.60
CA PHE A 115 -0.97 0.06 10.48
C PHE A 115 -0.35 0.02 9.07
N LEU A 116 -1.17 0.05 8.03
CA LEU A 116 -0.72 -0.06 6.64
C LEU A 116 0.16 1.12 6.24
N LYS A 117 -0.18 2.35 6.66
CA LYS A 117 0.70 3.52 6.49
C LYS A 117 2.10 3.26 7.06
N PHE A 118 2.19 2.74 8.28
CA PHE A 118 3.48 2.44 8.90
C PHE A 118 4.21 1.27 8.25
N ALA A 119 3.50 0.21 7.85
CA ALA A 119 4.07 -0.92 7.12
C ALA A 119 4.67 -0.47 5.76
N CYS A 120 3.90 0.30 4.99
CA CYS A 120 4.30 0.90 3.73
C CYS A 120 5.50 1.84 3.89
N LEU A 121 5.49 2.70 4.91
CA LEU A 121 6.60 3.58 5.23
C LEU A 121 7.86 2.77 5.59
N ARG A 122 7.77 1.78 6.48
CA ARG A 122 8.89 0.89 6.84
C ARG A 122 9.50 0.22 5.61
N ALA A 123 8.67 -0.29 4.70
CA ALA A 123 9.12 -0.91 3.46
C ALA A 123 9.87 0.09 2.56
N ARG A 124 9.36 1.32 2.44
CA ARG A 124 10.01 2.40 1.67
C ARG A 124 11.34 2.83 2.30
N LEU A 125 11.37 3.01 3.61
CA LEU A 125 12.58 3.39 4.36
C LEU A 125 13.68 2.33 4.24
N ARG A 126 13.34 1.03 4.27
CA ARG A 126 14.30 -0.07 4.01
C ARG A 126 14.87 -0.04 2.58
N GLY A 127 14.11 0.46 1.62
CA GLY A 127 14.58 0.71 0.25
C GLY A 127 15.51 1.93 0.16
N LEU A 128 15.19 2.99 0.92
CA LEU A 128 15.93 4.27 0.93
C LEU A 128 17.25 4.24 1.70
N SER A 129 17.39 3.33 2.67
CA SER A 129 18.62 3.11 3.44
C SER A 129 19.86 2.73 2.59
N ARG A 130 19.73 2.60 1.27
CA ARG A 130 20.85 2.41 0.35
C ARG A 130 21.30 3.67 -0.41
N GLY A 131 20.66 4.83 -0.26
CA GLY A 131 20.99 5.96 -1.15
C GLY A 131 20.82 7.39 -0.61
N ASP A 132 19.87 7.67 0.28
CA ASP A 132 19.63 9.06 0.71
C ASP A 132 19.02 9.16 2.13
N PRO A 133 19.85 9.43 3.14
CA PRO A 133 19.41 9.59 4.53
C PRO A 133 18.62 10.88 4.78
N GLU A 134 18.85 11.91 3.97
CA GLU A 134 18.12 13.18 4.09
C GLU A 134 16.65 12.96 3.71
N LYS A 135 16.43 12.17 2.64
CA LYS A 135 15.11 11.72 2.25
C LYS A 135 14.46 10.85 3.34
N LEU A 136 15.20 9.94 3.97
CA LEU A 136 14.73 9.12 5.10
C LEU A 136 14.18 9.98 6.25
N PHE A 137 14.96 10.96 6.72
CA PHE A 137 14.53 11.81 7.85
C PHE A 137 13.38 12.73 7.48
N LYS A 138 13.35 13.23 6.24
CA LYS A 138 12.26 14.07 5.74
C LYS A 138 10.94 13.31 5.77
N GLU A 139 10.92 12.07 5.28
CA GLU A 139 9.73 11.23 5.29
C GLU A 139 9.26 10.90 6.72
N LEU A 140 10.18 10.65 7.64
CA LEU A 140 9.85 10.45 9.06
C LEU A 140 9.25 11.71 9.71
N TYR A 141 9.70 12.90 9.32
CA TYR A 141 9.17 14.15 9.83
C TYR A 141 7.78 14.46 9.25
N GLU A 142 7.58 14.28 7.94
CA GLU A 142 6.30 14.51 7.27
C GLU A 142 5.19 13.60 7.84
N GLU A 143 5.52 12.34 8.17
CA GLU A 143 4.59 11.39 8.81
C GLU A 143 4.45 11.60 10.34
N ARG A 144 5.08 12.66 10.90
CA ARG A 144 5.11 12.98 12.33
C ARG A 144 5.65 11.84 13.19
N ALA A 145 6.52 11.00 12.62
CA ALA A 145 7.23 9.96 13.35
C ALA A 145 8.28 10.57 14.30
N ILE A 146 8.91 11.67 13.88
CA ILE A 146 9.84 12.48 14.68
C ILE A 146 9.30 13.89 14.93
N SER A 147 9.74 14.53 16.02
CA SER A 147 9.29 15.88 16.37
C SER A 147 9.99 16.98 15.55
N GLU A 148 9.39 18.15 15.43
CA GLU A 148 10.00 19.36 14.84
C GLU A 148 11.40 19.63 15.40
N ARG A 149 11.53 19.55 16.73
CA ARG A 149 12.80 19.78 17.41
C ARG A 149 13.86 18.76 17.00
N THR A 150 13.45 17.50 16.85
CA THR A 150 14.33 16.41 16.39
C THR A 150 14.73 16.61 14.93
N TRP A 151 13.79 17.03 14.08
CA TRP A 151 14.03 17.34 12.67
C TRP A 151 15.02 18.50 12.49
N VAL A 152 14.80 19.63 13.16
CA VAL A 152 15.70 20.78 13.13
C VAL A 152 17.10 20.40 13.61
N LEU A 153 17.22 19.57 14.66
CA LEU A 153 18.51 19.11 15.17
C LEU A 153 19.24 18.20 14.16
N LEU A 154 18.51 17.36 13.43
CA LEU A 154 19.08 16.54 12.35
C LEU A 154 19.51 17.41 11.16
N MET A 155 18.71 18.39 10.75
CA MET A 155 18.99 19.20 9.56
C MET A 155 20.00 20.33 9.78
N THR A 156 20.30 20.70 11.04
CA THR A 156 21.28 21.75 11.38
C THR A 156 22.74 21.29 11.30
N GLN A 157 22.99 19.98 11.28
CA GLN A 157 24.35 19.43 11.15
C GLN A 157 24.47 18.36 10.06
N PRO A 158 24.16 18.68 8.79
CA PRO A 158 24.10 17.70 7.70
C PRO A 158 25.44 17.00 7.45
N ASN A 159 26.56 17.69 7.68
CA ASN A 159 27.89 17.17 7.38
C ASN A 159 28.38 16.09 8.37
N THR A 160 27.83 16.06 9.58
CA THR A 160 28.26 15.15 10.64
C THR A 160 27.69 13.75 10.42
N TRP A 161 26.43 13.65 9.99
CA TRP A 161 25.78 12.38 9.73
C TRP A 161 25.88 11.95 8.25
N ARG A 162 26.02 12.86 7.27
CA ARG A 162 26.25 12.47 5.86
C ARG A 162 27.48 11.59 5.65
N LYS A 163 28.55 11.77 6.44
CA LYS A 163 29.73 10.88 6.42
C LYS A 163 29.45 9.54 7.10
N ALA A 164 28.79 9.55 8.25
CA ALA A 164 28.44 8.34 8.99
C ALA A 164 27.43 7.46 8.22
N LEU A 165 26.47 8.07 7.51
CA LEU A 165 25.43 7.38 6.76
C LEU A 165 25.85 6.88 5.37
N LYS A 166 27.04 7.26 4.89
CA LYS A 166 27.69 6.56 3.76
C LYS A 166 28.19 5.18 4.15
N ASP A 167 28.39 4.93 5.45
CA ASP A 167 28.64 3.59 5.95
C ASP A 167 27.34 2.80 5.89
N ARG A 168 27.38 1.71 5.11
CA ARG A 168 26.25 0.81 4.90
C ARG A 168 25.73 0.25 6.23
N LYS A 169 26.62 -0.05 7.17
CA LYS A 169 26.24 -0.64 8.46
C LYS A 169 25.48 0.37 9.32
N ILE A 170 25.94 1.62 9.35
CA ILE A 170 25.30 2.70 10.10
C ILE A 170 23.94 3.06 9.48
N SER A 171 23.82 3.05 8.14
CA SER A 171 22.54 3.27 7.46
C SER A 171 21.54 2.14 7.72
N GLU A 172 21.98 0.89 7.70
CA GLU A 172 21.16 -0.28 8.05
C GLU A 172 20.72 -0.21 9.53
N GLU A 173 21.61 0.17 10.45
CA GLU A 173 21.29 0.37 11.87
C GLU A 173 20.29 1.51 12.08
N LEU A 174 20.44 2.64 11.39
CA LEU A 174 19.49 3.76 11.45
C LEU A 174 18.12 3.41 10.87
N ALA A 175 18.08 2.62 9.78
CA ALA A 175 16.83 2.09 9.26
C ALA A 175 16.16 1.15 10.27
N HIS A 176 16.95 0.36 10.99
CA HIS A 176 16.46 -0.54 12.03
C HIS A 176 15.90 0.23 13.24
N ILE A 177 16.61 1.26 13.70
CA ILE A 177 16.18 2.14 14.79
C ILE A 177 14.92 2.93 14.38
N SER A 178 14.86 3.41 13.14
CA SER A 178 13.67 4.08 12.60
C SER A 178 12.48 3.13 12.56
N GLY A 179 12.70 1.87 12.18
CA GLY A 179 11.70 0.81 12.29
C GLY A 179 11.15 0.67 13.72
N TRP A 180 12.04 0.60 14.72
CA TRP A 180 11.63 0.54 16.13
C TRP A 180 10.87 1.78 16.61
N PHE A 181 11.23 2.98 16.12
CA PHE A 181 10.48 4.19 16.44
C PHE A 181 9.06 4.16 15.90
N LEU A 182 8.87 3.61 14.69
CA LEU A 182 7.55 3.41 14.11
C LEU A 182 6.75 2.37 14.89
N ASP A 183 7.36 1.23 15.23
CA ASP A 183 6.72 0.18 16.04
C ASP A 183 6.29 0.72 17.42
N LEU A 184 7.13 1.53 18.06
CA LEU A 184 6.82 2.19 19.34
C LEU A 184 5.71 3.25 19.21
N GLN A 185 5.68 4.01 18.11
CA GLN A 185 4.60 4.95 17.85
C GLN A 185 3.27 4.23 17.64
N GLU A 186 3.29 3.14 16.87
CA GLU A 186 2.13 2.29 16.61
C GLU A 186 1.57 1.74 17.93
N ALA A 187 2.42 1.08 18.74
CA ALA A 187 2.04 0.57 20.05
C ALA A 187 1.48 1.66 20.98
N ARG A 188 2.04 2.88 20.93
CA ARG A 188 1.56 4.02 21.74
C ARG A 188 0.19 4.53 21.28
N ARG A 189 -0.11 4.50 19.97
CA ARG A 189 -1.42 4.87 19.43
C ARG A 189 -2.48 3.82 19.76
N THR A 190 -2.16 2.53 19.60
CA THR A 190 -3.05 1.42 19.97
C THR A 190 -3.41 1.47 21.45
N ARG A 191 -2.44 1.75 22.33
CA ARG A 191 -2.67 1.93 23.78
C ARG A 191 -3.57 3.12 24.11
N LYS A 192 -3.41 4.27 23.44
CA LYS A 192 -4.31 5.43 23.60
C LYS A 192 -5.74 5.13 23.12
N CYS A 193 -5.89 4.31 22.09
CA CYS A 193 -7.19 3.90 21.58
C CYS A 193 -7.93 2.95 22.55
N LEU A 194 -7.18 2.01 23.16
CA LEU A 194 -7.70 1.10 24.19
C LEU A 194 -8.11 1.81 25.49
N VAL A 195 -7.34 2.80 25.95
CA VAL A 195 -7.67 3.61 27.13
C VAL A 195 -8.92 4.47 26.91
N ARG A 196 -9.19 4.91 25.67
CA ARG A 196 -10.42 5.65 25.34
C ARG A 196 -11.67 4.77 25.24
N LYS A 197 -11.53 3.50 24.86
CA LYS A 197 -12.65 2.54 24.79
C LYS A 197 -13.08 2.01 26.17
N THR A 198 -12.20 2.08 27.17
CA THR A 198 -12.47 1.64 28.56
C THR A 198 -12.95 2.77 29.47
N ALA A 199 -12.96 4.01 28.98
CA ALA A 199 -13.43 5.21 29.69
C ALA A 199 -14.83 5.69 29.22
N LYS A 200 -15.54 4.88 28.43
CA LYS A 200 -16.96 5.00 28.12
C LYS A 200 -17.69 3.81 28.74
#